data_AF-A0A7V8YHB9-F1
#
_entry.id   AF-A0A7V8YHB9-F1
#
_cell.length_a   1.000
_cell.length_b   1.000
_cell.length_c   1.000
_cell.angle_alpha   90.00
_cell.angle_beta   90.00
_cell.angle_gamma   90.00
#
_symmetry.space_group_name_H-M   'P 1'
#
loop_
_entity.id
_entity.type
_entity.pdbx_description
1 polymer ?
#
loop_
_entity_poly.entity_id
_entity_poly.type
_entity_poly.pdbx_seq_one_letter_code
_entity_poly.pdbx_strand_id
1 'polypeptide(L)'
;MTEPRPHSVDHQGTAAVSAPSEQRSGPDDQAVGGFQRSTSGQPARRWVLHLDLDAFFASVEQLTRPTLAGRAVLVGGTGPRGVVAGASYESRLYGAHSAMPMSRARRLVPGAVVLPPRFEV
;
A
#
# COMPACT_ATOMS: atom_id res chain seq x y z
N MET A 1 28.71 -13.22 -36.68
CA MET A 1 28.37 -12.34 -37.81
C MET A 1 26.87 -12.13 -37.76
N THR A 2 26.26 -11.06 -37.28
CA THR A 2 26.68 -9.80 -36.66
C THR A 2 25.42 -9.26 -35.98
N GLU A 3 25.45 -8.98 -34.68
CA GLU A 3 24.42 -8.14 -34.03
C GLU A 3 24.56 -6.69 -34.53
N PRO A 4 23.47 -5.94 -34.72
CA PRO A 4 23.53 -4.49 -34.77
C PRO A 4 22.87 -3.85 -33.53
N ARG A 5 23.69 -3.28 -32.65
CA ARG A 5 23.44 -1.99 -31.96
C ARG A 5 24.50 -1.00 -32.49
N PRO A 6 24.43 0.34 -32.31
CA PRO A 6 23.60 1.14 -31.39
C PRO A 6 23.02 2.40 -32.07
N HIS A 7 22.46 3.37 -31.32
CA HIS A 7 22.88 4.78 -31.38
C HIS A 7 22.31 5.53 -30.17
N SER A 8 23.22 5.91 -29.27
CA SER A 8 23.06 6.91 -28.22
C SER A 8 23.08 8.31 -28.83
N VAL A 9 22.16 9.18 -28.41
CA VAL A 9 22.20 10.60 -28.74
C VAL A 9 22.49 11.36 -27.45
N ASP A 10 23.71 11.90 -27.38
CA ASP A 10 24.13 12.88 -26.39
C ASP A 10 23.68 14.28 -26.83
N HIS A 11 23.02 15.02 -25.95
CA HIS A 11 22.84 16.46 -26.09
C HIS A 11 23.65 17.19 -25.03
N GLN A 12 24.85 17.62 -25.41
CA GLN A 12 25.60 18.68 -24.73
C GLN A 12 25.33 20.03 -25.39
N GLY A 13 25.25 21.07 -24.56
CA GLY A 13 25.45 22.47 -24.94
C GLY A 13 24.54 23.42 -24.15
N THR A 14 24.92 24.63 -23.76
CA THR A 14 26.20 25.31 -23.55
C THR A 14 25.86 26.64 -22.86
N ALA A 15 26.84 27.21 -22.14
CA ALA A 15 27.06 28.61 -21.80
C ALA A 15 26.15 29.38 -20.80
N ALA A 16 26.88 30.08 -19.92
CA ALA A 16 26.50 30.96 -18.82
C ALA A 16 26.16 32.41 -19.24
N VAL A 17 25.47 33.14 -18.35
CA VAL A 17 25.60 34.62 -18.19
C VAL A 17 25.39 34.98 -16.70
N SER A 18 26.24 35.87 -16.17
CA SER A 18 26.33 36.31 -14.78
C SER A 18 25.70 37.69 -14.50
N ALA A 19 25.10 37.83 -13.30
CA ALA A 19 24.97 38.98 -12.35
C ALA A 19 24.33 40.33 -12.80
N PRO A 20 23.68 41.09 -11.87
CA PRO A 20 24.43 41.88 -10.90
C PRO A 20 23.91 41.91 -9.45
N SER A 21 24.81 42.39 -8.60
CA SER A 21 24.77 42.67 -7.17
C SER A 21 23.78 43.76 -6.74
N GLU A 22 23.10 43.57 -5.60
CA GLU A 22 22.72 44.67 -4.72
C GLU A 22 23.00 44.32 -3.26
N GLN A 23 24.04 44.95 -2.73
CA GLN A 23 24.30 45.10 -1.31
C GLN A 23 23.47 46.28 -0.79
N ARG A 24 22.61 46.03 0.19
CA ARG A 24 22.11 47.08 1.10
C ARG A 24 22.40 46.66 2.52
N SER A 25 23.30 47.40 3.14
CA SER A 25 23.66 47.33 4.55
C SER A 25 22.57 47.99 5.40
N GLY A 26 22.19 47.33 6.50
CA GLY A 26 21.36 47.87 7.57
C GLY A 26 21.77 47.20 8.91
N PRO A 27 21.66 47.91 10.04
CA PRO A 27 22.55 47.74 11.19
C PRO A 27 22.17 46.59 12.13
N ASP A 28 23.16 46.22 12.94
CA ASP A 28 23.17 45.22 14.00
C ASP A 28 21.87 45.15 14.83
N ASP A 29 21.23 43.99 14.81
CA ASP A 29 20.36 43.54 15.90
C ASP A 29 20.98 42.28 16.50
N GLN A 30 21.66 42.46 17.62
CA GLN A 30 22.39 41.40 18.29
C GLN A 30 21.44 40.40 18.95
N ALA A 31 21.76 39.12 18.73
CA ALA A 31 21.63 38.01 19.67
C ALA A 31 20.22 37.70 20.21
N VAL A 32 19.44 36.96 19.41
CA VAL A 32 18.58 35.90 19.97
C VAL A 32 19.19 34.55 19.60
N GLY A 33 19.59 33.79 20.61
CA GLY A 33 20.20 32.47 20.48
C GLY A 33 19.29 31.48 19.76
N GLY A 34 19.36 31.47 18.43
CA GLY A 34 18.69 30.49 17.59
C GLY A 34 19.41 29.16 17.70
N PHE A 35 18.67 28.11 18.06
CA PHE A 35 19.13 26.73 18.00
C PHE A 35 19.47 26.39 16.54
N GLN A 36 20.74 26.55 16.16
CA GLN A 36 21.24 26.13 14.86
C GLN A 36 21.13 24.60 14.81
N ARG A 37 20.09 24.11 14.14
CA ARG A 37 19.96 22.68 13.84
C ARG A 37 21.13 22.33 12.94
N SER A 38 22.12 21.63 13.51
CA SER A 38 23.24 21.05 12.77
C SER A 38 22.69 20.17 11.64
N THR A 39 22.73 20.65 10.40
CA THR A 39 22.38 19.89 9.19
C THR A 39 23.62 19.35 8.50
N SER A 40 24.62 18.88 9.25
CA SER A 40 25.83 18.26 8.68
C SER A 40 25.76 16.73 8.56
N GLY A 41 24.62 16.11 8.88
CA GLY A 41 24.38 14.68 8.66
C GLY A 41 23.64 14.44 7.35
N GLN A 42 24.25 13.70 6.42
CA GLN A 42 23.52 13.07 5.31
C GLN A 42 22.26 12.39 5.88
N PRO A 43 21.06 12.60 5.30
CA PRO A 43 19.84 12.04 5.86
C PRO A 43 20.00 10.52 5.94
N ALA A 44 19.91 9.97 7.16
CA ALA A 44 19.95 8.55 7.39
C ALA A 44 18.91 7.86 6.48
N ARG A 45 19.30 6.74 5.84
CA ARG A 45 18.42 6.02 4.93
C ARG A 45 17.13 5.64 5.67
N ARG A 46 15.98 6.09 5.15
CA ARG A 46 14.66 5.77 5.70
C ARG A 46 14.20 4.42 5.17
N TRP A 47 13.77 3.54 6.06
CA TRP A 47 13.10 2.29 5.73
C TRP A 47 11.60 2.45 5.89
N VAL A 48 10.82 1.94 4.92
CA VAL A 48 9.36 1.89 5.00
C VAL A 48 8.96 0.42 4.92
N LEU A 49 8.30 -0.07 5.97
CA LEU A 49 7.77 -1.43 6.05
C LEU A 49 6.25 -1.39 5.84
N HIS A 50 5.77 -2.17 4.89
CA HIS A 50 4.35 -2.41 4.67
C HIS A 50 4.00 -3.80 5.19
N LEU A 51 3.00 -3.89 6.06
CA LEU A 51 2.47 -5.14 6.59
C LEU A 51 0.99 -5.22 6.23
N ASP A 52 0.58 -6.33 5.64
CA ASP A 52 -0.81 -6.64 5.33
C ASP A 52 -1.15 -8.03 5.86
N LEU A 53 -2.39 -8.21 6.31
CA LEU A 53 -2.86 -9.46 6.88
C LEU A 53 -3.61 -10.29 5.84
N ASP A 54 -3.12 -11.50 5.62
CA ASP A 54 -3.65 -12.43 4.65
C ASP A 54 -5.09 -12.85 4.94
N ALA A 55 -5.98 -12.60 3.97
CA ALA A 55 -7.40 -12.95 4.04
C ALA A 55 -8.07 -12.62 5.38
N PHE A 56 -7.67 -11.48 5.97
CA PHE A 56 -7.85 -11.13 7.39
C PHE A 56 -9.14 -11.66 8.04
N PHE A 57 -10.32 -11.21 7.57
CA PHE A 57 -11.58 -11.61 8.19
C PHE A 57 -11.81 -13.13 8.17
N ALA A 58 -11.54 -13.80 7.05
CA ALA A 58 -11.73 -15.24 6.98
C ALA A 58 -10.71 -15.99 7.86
N SER A 59 -9.45 -15.52 7.88
CA SER A 59 -8.39 -16.10 8.70
C SER A 59 -8.69 -16.01 10.20
N VAL A 60 -9.27 -14.88 10.68
CA VAL A 60 -9.72 -14.74 12.07
C VAL A 60 -10.82 -15.75 12.41
N GLU A 61 -11.78 -15.95 11.51
CA GLU A 61 -12.86 -16.91 11.73
C GLU A 61 -12.37 -18.36 11.71
N GLN A 62 -11.44 -18.71 10.81
CA GLN A 62 -10.81 -20.03 10.76
C GLN A 62 -9.92 -20.31 11.97
N LEU A 63 -9.20 -19.30 12.46
CA LEU A 63 -8.35 -19.40 13.65
C LEU A 63 -9.19 -19.62 14.93
N THR A 64 -10.27 -18.86 15.09
CA THR A 64 -11.10 -18.91 16.31
C THR A 64 -12.14 -20.04 16.30
N ARG A 65 -12.42 -20.65 15.14
CA ARG A 65 -13.32 -21.80 15.01
C ARG A 65 -12.62 -22.94 14.26
N PRO A 66 -12.02 -23.91 14.98
CA PRO A 66 -11.26 -25.00 14.36
C PRO A 66 -12.04 -25.82 13.32
N THR A 67 -13.37 -25.88 13.44
CA THR A 67 -14.26 -26.53 12.46
C THR A 67 -14.32 -25.84 11.10
N LEU A 68 -13.73 -24.66 10.96
CA LEU A 68 -13.62 -23.89 9.71
C LEU A 68 -12.23 -24.00 9.07
N ALA A 69 -11.24 -24.61 9.74
CA ALA A 69 -9.91 -24.79 9.19
C ALA A 69 -9.97 -25.60 7.88
N GLY A 70 -9.29 -25.10 6.84
CA GLY A 70 -9.28 -25.74 5.52
C GLY A 70 -10.59 -25.68 4.75
N ARG A 71 -11.62 -24.96 5.24
CA ARG A 71 -12.92 -24.83 4.57
C ARG A 71 -13.02 -23.52 3.80
N ALA A 72 -13.77 -23.54 2.70
CA ALA A 72 -14.16 -22.33 2.01
C ALA A 72 -15.06 -21.46 2.91
N VAL A 73 -14.55 -20.28 3.28
CA VAL A 73 -15.24 -19.29 4.11
C VAL A 73 -15.40 -17.98 3.32
N LEU A 74 -16.58 -17.38 3.42
CA LEU A 74 -16.92 -16.05 2.93
C LEU A 74 -17.42 -15.21 4.10
N VAL A 75 -16.75 -14.10 4.38
CA VAL A 75 -17.18 -13.14 5.40
C VAL A 75 -17.74 -11.92 4.68
N GLY A 76 -18.92 -11.44 5.06
CA GLY A 76 -19.50 -10.24 4.47
C GLY A 76 -21.01 -10.08 4.72
N GLY A 77 -21.62 -9.14 3.99
CA GLY A 77 -23.06 -8.89 4.10
C GLY A 77 -23.89 -10.03 3.50
N THR A 78 -24.92 -10.48 4.21
CA THR A 78 -25.83 -11.57 3.77
C THR A 78 -27.14 -11.09 3.17
N GLY A 79 -27.44 -9.79 3.24
CA GLY A 79 -28.64 -9.21 2.64
C GLY A 79 -28.61 -9.16 1.10
N PRO A 80 -29.71 -8.73 0.45
CA PRO A 80 -29.86 -8.75 -1.01
C PRO A 80 -28.78 -7.96 -1.78
N ARG A 81 -28.22 -6.91 -1.15
CA ARG A 81 -27.14 -6.07 -1.68
C ARG A 81 -25.79 -6.33 -1.00
N GLY A 82 -25.67 -7.44 -0.28
CA GLY A 82 -24.46 -7.80 0.45
C GLY A 82 -23.28 -8.11 -0.47
N VAL A 83 -22.08 -7.77 0.01
CA VAL A 83 -20.80 -8.05 -0.65
C VAL A 83 -19.89 -8.84 0.27
N VAL A 84 -18.94 -9.55 -0.33
CA VAL A 84 -17.85 -10.24 0.39
C VAL A 84 -16.88 -9.19 0.94
N ALA A 85 -16.74 -9.13 2.26
CA ALA A 85 -15.71 -8.34 2.93
C ALA A 85 -14.34 -9.06 2.86
N GLY A 86 -14.32 -10.38 3.07
CA GLY A 86 -13.13 -11.22 2.95
C GLY A 86 -13.47 -12.65 2.53
N ALA A 87 -12.65 -13.22 1.66
CA ALA A 87 -12.75 -14.62 1.22
C ALA A 87 -11.50 -15.38 1.66
N SER A 88 -11.70 -16.59 2.21
CA SER A 88 -10.60 -17.50 2.55
C SER A 88 -9.84 -17.95 1.31
N TYR A 89 -8.63 -18.47 1.50
CA TYR A 89 -7.83 -18.98 0.39
C TYR A 89 -8.56 -20.09 -0.39
N GLU A 90 -9.26 -20.98 0.31
CA GLU A 90 -10.05 -22.05 -0.32
C GLU A 90 -11.18 -21.49 -1.16
N SER A 91 -11.84 -20.41 -0.72
CA SER A 91 -12.85 -19.72 -1.53
C SER A 91 -12.26 -19.03 -2.76
N ARG A 92 -11.04 -18.47 -2.64
CA ARG A 92 -10.34 -17.79 -3.75
C ARG A 92 -9.96 -18.74 -4.88
N LEU A 93 -9.75 -20.03 -4.61
CA LEU A 93 -9.52 -21.06 -5.65
C LEU A 93 -10.69 -21.16 -6.64
N TYR A 94 -11.90 -20.83 -6.20
CA TYR A 94 -13.11 -20.81 -7.03
C TYR A 94 -13.41 -19.43 -7.62
N GLY A 95 -12.50 -18.47 -7.45
CA GLY A 95 -12.62 -17.11 -7.99
C GLY A 95 -13.41 -16.13 -7.12
N ALA A 96 -13.80 -16.49 -5.90
CA ALA A 96 -14.39 -15.54 -4.96
C ALA A 96 -13.33 -14.54 -4.46
N HIS A 97 -13.70 -13.26 -4.36
CA HIS A 97 -12.81 -12.19 -3.90
C HIS A 97 -13.60 -11.09 -3.17
N SER A 98 -12.88 -10.22 -2.45
CA SER A 98 -13.48 -9.07 -1.76
C SER A 98 -14.21 -8.15 -2.74
N ALA A 99 -15.22 -7.44 -2.23
CA ALA A 99 -16.17 -6.60 -2.98
C ALA A 99 -17.06 -7.34 -4.01
N MET A 100 -16.90 -8.65 -4.19
CA MET A 100 -17.82 -9.44 -5.01
C MET A 100 -19.23 -9.44 -4.39
N PRO A 101 -20.32 -9.31 -5.17
CA PRO A 101 -21.66 -9.54 -4.68
C PRO A 101 -21.79 -10.91 -4.02
N MET A 102 -22.31 -10.97 -2.80
CA MET A 102 -22.40 -12.22 -2.02
C MET A 102 -23.21 -13.28 -2.76
N SER A 103 -24.25 -12.87 -3.51
CA SER A 103 -25.04 -13.77 -4.36
C SER A 103 -24.20 -14.46 -5.45
N ARG A 104 -23.22 -13.76 -6.04
CA ARG A 104 -22.30 -14.32 -7.02
C ARG A 104 -21.28 -15.24 -6.35
N ALA A 105 -20.70 -14.81 -5.24
CA ALA A 105 -19.71 -15.61 -4.50
C ALA A 105 -20.28 -16.98 -4.08
N ARG A 106 -21.53 -17.01 -3.57
CA ARG A 106 -22.20 -18.26 -3.20
C ARG A 106 -22.47 -19.20 -4.38
N ARG A 107 -22.61 -18.67 -5.61
CA ARG A 107 -22.73 -19.49 -6.81
C ARG A 107 -21.39 -20.05 -7.27
N LEU A 108 -20.31 -19.27 -7.14
CA LEU A 108 -18.96 -19.70 -7.47
C LEU A 108 -18.44 -20.77 -6.51
N VAL A 109 -18.83 -20.68 -5.23
CA VAL A 109 -18.34 -21.58 -4.18
C VAL A 109 -19.50 -22.33 -3.51
N PRO A 110 -20.09 -23.34 -4.18
CA PRO A 110 -21.14 -24.16 -3.58
C PRO A 110 -20.65 -24.80 -2.28
N GLY A 111 -21.38 -24.61 -1.19
CA GLY A 111 -21.03 -25.16 0.13
C GLY A 111 -20.09 -24.31 0.99
N ALA A 112 -19.69 -23.11 0.53
CA ALA A 112 -18.94 -22.17 1.36
C ALA A 112 -19.73 -21.80 2.63
N VAL A 113 -19.02 -21.70 3.75
CA VAL A 113 -19.58 -21.16 4.99
C VAL A 113 -19.63 -19.65 4.89
N VAL A 114 -20.82 -19.06 5.02
CA VAL A 114 -21.01 -17.61 4.96
C VAL A 114 -21.21 -17.08 6.37
N LEU A 115 -20.40 -16.10 6.77
CA LEU A 115 -20.43 -15.50 8.09
C LEU A 115 -20.60 -13.98 8.01
N PRO A 116 -21.37 -13.37 8.93
CA PRO A 116 -21.33 -11.93 9.10
C PRO A 116 -19.96 -11.52 9.68
N PRO A 117 -19.45 -10.33 9.35
CA PRO A 117 -18.23 -9.81 9.98
C PRO A 117 -18.45 -9.57 11.47
N ARG A 118 -17.48 -9.96 12.29
CA ARG A 118 -17.40 -9.61 13.71
C ARG A 118 -16.43 -8.45 13.89
N PHE A 119 -16.92 -7.33 14.42
CA PHE A 119 -16.12 -6.12 14.66
C PHE A 119 -15.87 -5.84 16.14
N GLU A 120 -16.62 -6.48 17.04
CA GLU A 120 -16.36 -6.43 18.47
C GLU A 120 -15.17 -7.34 18.80
N VAL A 121 -14.19 -6.78 19.52
CA VAL A 121 -12.95 -7.43 19.94
C VAL A 121 -12.78 -7.23 21.43
#